data_AF-A0A101V1Y0-F1
#
_entry.id   AF-A0A101V1Y0-F1
#
_cell.length_a   1.000
_cell.length_b   1.000
_cell.length_c   1.000
_cell.angle_alpha   90.00
_cell.angle_beta   90.00
_cell.angle_gamma   90.00
#
_symmetry.space_group_name_H-M   'P 1'
#
loop_
_entity.id
_entity.type
_entity.pdbx_description
1 polymer ?
#
loop_
_entity_poly.entity_id
_entity_poly.type
_entity_poly.pdbx_seq_one_letter_code
_entity_poly.pdbx_strand_id
1 'polypeptide(L)'
;MQGDEVQGDGEHGGTPADNRLAMCISVGLALGTSIGIVLGLTVFDNLGAGLTLGMALGTAVGVGVGVGAGQTRSEGKEDGPGEAE
;
A
#
# COMPACT_ATOMS: atom_id res chain seq x y z
N MET A 1 -7.92 39.62 -22.72
CA MET A 1 -8.20 38.92 -21.44
C MET A 1 -8.92 37.63 -21.77
N GLN A 2 -8.20 36.55 -22.05
CA GLN A 2 -8.71 35.21 -21.85
C GLN A 2 -7.52 34.47 -21.29
N GLY A 3 -7.58 34.26 -19.97
CA GLY A 3 -6.49 33.78 -19.16
C GLY A 3 -6.08 32.38 -19.54
N ASP A 4 -4.84 32.08 -19.17
CA ASP A 4 -4.33 30.76 -18.86
C ASP A 4 -5.41 29.87 -18.22
N GLU A 5 -5.87 28.87 -18.95
CA GLU A 5 -6.43 27.66 -18.36
C GLU A 5 -5.73 26.48 -19.04
N VAL A 6 -4.43 26.41 -18.77
CA VAL A 6 -3.69 25.15 -18.75
C VAL A 6 -4.35 24.30 -17.68
N GLN A 7 -5.40 23.55 -18.04
CA GLN A 7 -5.93 22.49 -17.17
C GLN A 7 -5.01 21.29 -17.27
N GLY A 8 -3.80 21.47 -16.75
CA GLY A 8 -2.87 20.41 -16.43
C GLY A 8 -3.07 20.01 -14.99
N ASP A 9 -4.16 19.29 -14.70
CA ASP A 9 -4.30 18.55 -13.44
C ASP A 9 -4.43 17.08 -13.80
N GLY A 10 -3.29 16.49 -14.18
CA GLY A 10 -3.09 15.09 -13.87
C GLY A 10 -3.16 14.96 -12.36
N GLU A 11 -3.88 13.96 -11.86
CA GLU A 11 -3.41 13.00 -10.86
C GLU A 11 -4.56 12.05 -10.52
N HIS A 12 -4.40 10.84 -11.08
CA HIS A 12 -4.65 9.58 -10.39
C HIS A 12 -6.04 9.38 -9.77
N GLY A 13 -6.99 8.92 -10.61
CA GLY A 13 -8.18 8.21 -10.17
C GLY A 13 -7.89 6.84 -9.53
N GLY A 14 -6.94 6.78 -8.60
CA GLY A 14 -6.78 5.67 -7.67
C GLY A 14 -7.78 5.87 -6.55
N THR A 15 -8.70 4.93 -6.37
CA THR A 15 -9.63 4.91 -5.25
C THR A 15 -8.82 5.06 -3.95
N PRO A 16 -9.29 5.75 -2.89
CA PRO A 16 -8.54 5.89 -1.63
C PRO A 16 -8.10 4.55 -1.02
N ALA A 17 -8.76 3.44 -1.37
CA ALA A 17 -8.35 2.08 -1.06
C ALA A 17 -7.03 1.66 -1.75
N ASP A 18 -6.82 2.07 -3.01
CA ASP A 18 -5.66 1.74 -3.82
C ASP A 18 -4.40 2.44 -3.31
N ASN A 19 -4.51 3.73 -2.96
CA ASN A 19 -3.40 4.47 -2.38
C ASN A 19 -3.02 3.95 -0.99
N ARG A 20 -4.00 3.51 -0.20
CA ARG A 20 -3.75 2.91 1.12
C ARG A 20 -3.08 1.55 1.00
N LEU A 21 -3.52 0.72 0.05
CA LEU A 21 -2.88 -0.55 -0.24
C LEU A 21 -1.45 -0.35 -0.77
N ALA A 22 -1.25 0.62 -1.67
CA ALA A 22 0.06 0.99 -2.19
C ALA A 22 1.00 1.45 -1.05
N MET A 23 0.50 2.28 -0.13
CA MET A 23 1.26 2.69 1.06
C MET A 23 1.56 1.51 2.00
N CYS A 24 0.60 0.63 2.26
CA CYS A 24 0.83 -0.55 3.11
C CYS A 24 1.89 -1.49 2.52
N ILE A 25 1.84 -1.74 1.20
CA ILE A 25 2.83 -2.56 0.50
C ILE A 25 4.19 -1.86 0.50
N SER A 26 4.24 -0.56 0.19
CA SER A 26 5.45 0.28 0.23
C SER A 26 6.14 0.21 1.60
N VAL A 27 5.40 0.47 2.67
CA VAL A 27 5.92 0.45 4.05
C VAL A 27 6.36 -0.95 4.43
N GLY A 28 5.58 -1.98 4.10
CA GLY A 28 5.94 -3.37 4.33
C GLY A 28 7.25 -3.76 3.64
N LEU A 29 7.41 -3.40 2.37
CA LEU A 29 8.64 -3.64 1.60
C LEU A 29 9.83 -2.87 2.15
N ALA A 30 9.66 -1.60 2.52
CA ALA A 30 10.73 -0.79 3.10
C ALA A 30 11.23 -1.36 4.44
N LEU A 31 10.31 -1.74 5.32
CA LEU A 31 10.64 -2.38 6.59
C LEU A 31 11.28 -3.75 6.38
N GLY A 32 10.68 -4.57 5.52
CA GLY A 32 11.17 -5.91 5.21
C GLY A 32 12.58 -5.90 4.59
N THR A 33 12.84 -5.01 3.64
CA THR A 33 14.18 -4.88 3.03
C THR A 33 15.21 -4.37 4.03
N SER A 34 14.88 -3.36 4.85
CA SER A 34 15.79 -2.87 5.89
C SER A 34 16.15 -3.96 6.89
N ILE A 35 15.16 -4.72 7.39
CA ILE A 35 15.37 -5.83 8.32
C ILE A 35 16.16 -6.95 7.63
N GLY A 36 15.80 -7.29 6.40
CA GLY A 36 16.46 -8.34 5.61
C GLY A 36 17.93 -8.04 5.33
N ILE A 37 18.29 -6.78 5.04
CA ILE A 37 19.68 -6.37 4.84
C ILE A 37 20.46 -6.51 6.15
N VAL A 38 19.91 -6.04 7.27
CA VAL A 38 20.56 -6.15 8.58
C VAL A 38 20.75 -7.62 8.95
N LEU A 39 19.71 -8.45 8.89
CA LEU A 39 19.81 -9.89 9.20
C LEU A 39 20.73 -10.63 8.22
N GLY A 40 20.69 -10.29 6.93
CA GLY A 40 21.55 -10.89 5.91
C GLY A 40 23.02 -10.63 6.13
N LEU A 41 23.38 -9.39 6.50
CA LEU A 41 24.76 -8.99 6.77
C LEU A 41 25.26 -9.41 8.15
N THR A 42 24.40 -9.40 9.18
CA THR A 42 24.82 -9.63 10.57
C THR A 42 24.69 -11.08 11.03
N VAL A 43 23.75 -11.85 10.46
CA VAL A 43 23.44 -13.22 10.91
C VAL A 43 23.85 -14.25 9.87
N PHE A 44 23.44 -14.06 8.62
CA PHE A 44 23.63 -15.05 7.56
C PHE A 44 24.94 -14.89 6.78
N ASP A 45 25.67 -13.77 6.95
CA ASP A 45 26.79 -13.34 6.09
C ASP A 45 26.46 -13.47 4.59
N ASN A 46 25.17 -13.37 4.28
CA ASN A 46 24.62 -13.63 2.96
C ASN A 46 23.44 -12.68 2.72
N LEU A 47 23.74 -11.62 1.98
CA LEU A 47 22.74 -10.63 1.58
C LEU A 47 21.58 -11.26 0.82
N GLY A 48 21.83 -12.29 -0.01
CA GLY A 48 20.80 -12.98 -0.76
C GLY A 48 19.75 -13.63 0.16
N ALA A 49 20.19 -14.41 1.13
CA ALA A 49 19.30 -15.04 2.11
C ALA A 49 18.52 -13.99 2.94
N GLY A 50 19.20 -12.94 3.41
CA GLY A 50 18.58 -11.88 4.19
C GLY A 50 17.52 -11.07 3.41
N LEU A 51 17.82 -10.66 2.17
CA LEU A 51 16.87 -9.96 1.32
C LEU A 51 15.66 -10.83 0.97
N THR A 52 15.86 -12.13 0.71
CA THR A 52 14.75 -13.03 0.37
C THR A 52 13.79 -13.15 1.55
N LEU A 53 14.31 -13.33 2.77
CA LEU A 53 13.51 -13.40 3.98
C LEU A 53 12.85 -12.06 4.31
N GLY A 54 13.59 -10.97 4.19
CA GLY A 54 13.10 -9.61 4.43
C GLY A 54 11.99 -9.19 3.46
N MET A 55 12.17 -9.46 2.16
CA MET A 55 11.15 -9.24 1.14
C MET A 55 9.91 -10.09 1.39
N ALA A 56 10.06 -11.37 1.73
CA ALA A 56 8.95 -12.26 2.04
C ALA A 56 8.13 -11.78 3.26
N LEU A 57 8.80 -11.38 4.35
CA LEU A 57 8.15 -10.80 5.52
C LEU A 57 7.51 -9.45 5.21
N GLY A 58 8.22 -8.56 4.52
CA GLY A 58 7.74 -7.23 4.18
C GLY A 58 6.51 -7.24 3.28
N THR A 59 6.52 -8.11 2.27
CA THR A 59 5.35 -8.32 1.39
C THR A 59 4.20 -9.00 2.12
N ALA A 60 4.46 -10.04 2.92
CA ALA A 60 3.41 -10.70 3.71
C ALA A 60 2.73 -9.73 4.69
N VAL A 61 3.50 -8.86 5.36
CA VAL A 61 2.96 -7.84 6.26
C VAL A 61 2.26 -6.73 5.48
N GLY A 62 2.88 -6.19 4.42
CA GLY A 62 2.28 -5.12 3.62
C GLY A 62 0.96 -5.51 2.95
N VAL A 63 0.91 -6.73 2.40
CA VAL A 63 -0.30 -7.31 1.81
C VAL A 63 -1.29 -7.73 2.89
N GLY A 64 -0.83 -8.39 3.97
CA GLY A 64 -1.71 -8.83 5.06
C GLY A 64 -2.41 -7.67 5.77
N VAL A 65 -1.70 -6.57 5.99
CA VAL A 65 -2.27 -5.33 6.57
C VAL A 65 -3.15 -4.61 5.56
N GLY A 66 -2.74 -4.53 4.29
CA GLY A 66 -3.53 -3.89 3.23
C GLY A 66 -4.86 -4.60 2.94
N VAL A 67 -4.82 -5.94 2.84
CA VAL A 67 -5.99 -6.79 2.61
C VAL A 67 -6.82 -6.94 3.87
N GLY A 68 -6.20 -7.15 5.04
CA GLY A 68 -6.90 -7.27 6.32
C GLY A 68 -7.62 -5.99 6.72
N ALA A 69 -7.02 -4.82 6.47
CA ALA A 69 -7.68 -3.53 6.71
C ALA A 69 -8.70 -3.14 5.63
N GLY A 70 -8.61 -3.72 4.43
CA GLY A 70 -9.62 -3.58 3.38
C GLY A 70 -10.85 -4.44 3.62
N GLN A 71 -10.67 -5.64 4.18
CA GLN A 71 -11.77 -6.57 4.49
C GLN A 71 -12.59 -6.14 5.70
N THR A 72 -12.06 -5.29 6.59
CA THR A 72 -12.87 -4.65 7.65
C THR A 72 -13.63 -3.41 7.17
N ARG A 73 -13.61 -3.08 5.85
CA ARG A 73 -14.31 -1.93 5.28
C ARG A 73 -15.09 -2.23 3.98
N SER A 74 -15.54 -3.46 3.83
CA SER A 74 -16.80 -3.78 3.15
C SER A 74 -17.56 -4.60 4.19
N GLU A 75 -18.56 -4.10 4.92
CA GLU A 75 -19.80 -3.48 4.44
C GLU A 75 -20.15 -2.26 5.29
N GLY A 76 -20.43 -1.14 4.63
CA GLY A 76 -20.81 0.10 5.30
C GLY A 76 -20.91 1.27 4.34
N LYS A 77 -21.50 1.02 3.16
CA LYS A 77 -22.01 2.07 2.28
C LYS A 77 -23.17 1.52 1.45
N GLU A 78 -24.19 1.04 2.16
CA GLU A 78 -25.57 1.14 1.66
C GLU A 78 -26.01 2.58 1.96
N ASP A 79 -25.51 3.54 1.18
CA ASP A 79 -26.18 4.84 1.09
C ASP A 79 -27.50 4.59 0.34
N GLY A 80 -28.56 4.43 1.11
CA GLY A 80 -29.91 4.45 0.57
C GLY A 80 -30.19 5.81 -0.08
N PRO A 81 -30.64 5.85 -1.34
CA PRO A 81 -31.46 6.95 -1.78
C PRO A 81 -32.86 6.73 -1.22
N GLY A 82 -33.30 7.64 -0.35
CA GLY A 82 -34.71 7.81 -0.07
C GLY A 82 -35.41 8.26 -1.35
N GLU A 83 -36.26 7.40 -1.89
CA GLU A 83 -37.29 7.80 -2.83
C GLU A 83 -38.60 7.72 -2.04
N ALA A 84 -38.99 8.87 -1.53
CA ALA A 84 -40.34 9.11 -1.03
C ALA A 84 -41.23 9.28 -2.24
N GLU A 85 -42.19 8.36 -2.48
CA GLU A 85 -43.49 8.60 -3.11
C GLU A 85 -44.52 7.59 -2.59
#